data_AF-A0A968PUR9-F1
#
_entry.id   AF-A0A968PUR9-F1
#
_cell.length_a   1.000
_cell.length_b   1.000
_cell.length_c   1.000
_cell.angle_alpha   90.00
_cell.angle_beta   90.00
_cell.angle_gamma   90.00
#
_symmetry.space_group_name_H-M   'P 1'
#
loop_
_entity.id
_entity.type
_entity.pdbx_description
1 polymer ?
#
loop_
_entity_poly.entity_id
_entity_poly.type
_entity_poly.pdbx_seq_one_letter_code
_entity_poly.pdbx_strand_id
1 'polypeptide(L)'
;YRHWQIQEILGVSSGFISKWSQMYELLGAAGLRLAHQGSVGYLSAAQQQAVVAWLQSKPAWRLSELQVHLEEQYEVVYRSLQSYYDLFAAAKVSWKKTQKRNPKEDSALVEKKTGNHDLARV
;
A
#
# COMPACT_ATOMS: atom_id res chain seq x y z
N TYR A 1 15.57 37.09 -21.29
CA TYR A 1 16.89 36.62 -21.75
C TYR A 1 16.72 35.72 -22.97
N ARG A 2 17.67 35.73 -23.90
CA ARG A 2 17.67 34.72 -24.98
C ARG A 2 18.12 33.38 -24.40
N HIS A 3 17.60 32.27 -24.92
CA HIS A 3 17.89 30.93 -24.37
C HIS A 3 19.39 30.66 -24.27
N TRP A 4 20.18 30.99 -25.30
CA TRP A 4 21.63 30.75 -25.31
C TRP A 4 22.38 31.41 -24.13
N GLN A 5 21.94 32.59 -23.69
CA GLN A 5 22.55 33.27 -22.53
C GLN A 5 22.24 32.53 -21.23
N ILE A 6 21.01 32.01 -21.10
CA ILE A 6 20.59 31.23 -19.93
C ILE A 6 21.31 29.88 -19.91
N GLN A 7 21.53 29.27 -21.08
CA GLN A 7 22.29 28.03 -21.21
C GLN A 7 23.74 28.19 -20.75
N GLU A 8 24.39 29.29 -21.13
CA GLU A 8 25.77 29.59 -20.76
C GLU A 8 25.92 29.87 -19.25
N ILE A 9 24.97 30.63 -18.67
CA ILE A 9 25.01 30.99 -17.25
C ILE A 9 24.68 29.79 -16.34
N LEU A 10 23.68 28.96 -16.72
CA LEU A 10 23.14 27.91 -15.85
C LEU A 10 23.60 26.49 -16.24
N GLY A 11 24.28 26.32 -17.38
CA GLY A 11 24.73 25.00 -17.85
C GLY A 11 23.59 24.05 -18.25
N VAL A 12 22.45 24.58 -18.69
CA VAL A 12 21.24 23.78 -19.02
C VAL A 12 20.98 23.78 -20.53
N SER A 13 20.11 22.87 -21.00
CA SER A 13 19.71 22.82 -22.41
C SER A 13 18.60 23.84 -22.73
N SER A 14 18.54 24.28 -23.99
CA SER A 14 17.45 25.14 -24.49
C SER A 14 16.06 24.51 -24.29
N GLY A 15 15.95 23.18 -24.44
CA GLY A 15 14.70 22.46 -24.20
C GLY A 15 14.28 22.48 -22.72
N PHE A 16 15.24 22.41 -21.79
CA PHE A 16 14.97 22.55 -20.36
C PHE A 16 14.41 23.94 -20.04
N ILE A 17 15.05 24.99 -20.58
CA ILE A 17 14.57 26.37 -20.43
C ILE A 17 13.16 26.52 -21.01
N SER A 18 12.92 26.05 -22.23
CA SER A 18 11.60 26.14 -22.86
C SER A 18 10.51 25.46 -22.04
N LYS A 19 10.78 24.26 -21.53
CA LYS A 19 9.82 23.50 -20.73
C LYS A 19 9.42 24.26 -19.46
N TRP A 20 10.40 24.74 -18.71
CA TRP A 20 10.12 25.42 -17.44
C TRP A 20 9.57 26.84 -17.63
N SER A 21 9.93 27.53 -18.72
CA SER A 21 9.27 28.78 -19.13
C SER A 21 7.79 28.56 -19.40
N GLN A 22 7.44 27.53 -20.17
CA GLN A 22 6.04 27.18 -20.43
C GLN A 22 5.29 26.76 -19.16
N MET A 23 5.91 25.96 -18.28
CA MET A 23 5.30 25.58 -17.02
C MET A 23 5.07 26.78 -16.08
N TYR A 24 5.98 27.76 -16.09
CA TYR A 24 5.80 29.00 -15.34
C TYR A 24 4.67 29.87 -15.91
N GLU A 25 4.55 29.98 -17.24
CA GLU A 25 3.45 30.72 -17.87
C GLU A 25 2.09 30.11 -17.53
N LEU A 26 2.00 28.78 -17.45
CA LEU A 26 0.75 28.07 -17.14
C LEU A 26 0.37 28.09 -15.66
N LEU A 27 1.34 27.89 -14.76
CA LEU A 27 1.07 27.59 -13.34
C LEU A 27 1.71 28.60 -12.39
N GLY A 28 2.35 29.65 -12.92
CA GLY A 28 3.11 30.62 -12.14
C GLY A 28 4.26 29.98 -11.36
N ALA A 29 4.64 30.60 -10.25
CA ALA A 29 5.70 30.09 -9.37
C ALA A 29 5.40 28.69 -8.80
N ALA A 30 4.12 28.29 -8.72
CA ALA A 30 3.74 26.94 -8.30
C ALA A 30 4.19 25.87 -9.31
N GLY A 31 4.21 26.20 -10.61
CA GLY A 31 4.69 25.31 -11.67
C GLY A 31 6.20 25.06 -11.64
N LEU A 32 6.96 25.92 -10.95
CA LEU A 32 8.41 25.77 -10.77
C LEU A 32 8.77 25.04 -9.47
N ARG A 33 7.79 24.77 -8.60
CA ARG A 33 8.05 23.99 -7.38
C ARG A 33 8.42 22.56 -7.78
N LEU A 34 9.41 22.01 -7.08
CA LEU A 34 9.73 20.60 -7.16
C LEU A 34 8.50 19.80 -6.70
N ALA A 35 7.70 19.31 -7.65
CA ALA A 35 6.55 18.44 -7.36
C ALA A 35 6.97 17.04 -6.88
N HIS A 36 8.26 16.72 -6.99
CA HIS A 36 8.82 15.47 -6.50
C HIS A 36 8.95 15.52 -4.97
N GLN A 37 7.88 15.15 -4.27
CA GLN A 37 7.85 15.03 -2.80
C GLN A 37 8.46 13.71 -2.28
N GLY A 38 9.20 12.98 -3.12
CA GLY A 38 9.58 11.60 -2.88
C GLY A 38 8.35 10.68 -2.98
N SER A 39 8.58 9.37 -3.13
CA SER A 39 7.48 8.43 -2.93
C SER A 39 7.10 8.46 -1.45
N VAL A 40 5.82 8.61 -1.15
CA VAL A 40 5.34 8.47 0.23
C VAL A 40 5.52 7.00 0.59
N GLY A 41 6.62 6.68 1.28
CA GLY A 41 7.00 5.29 1.55
C GLY A 41 6.02 4.54 2.46
N TYR A 42 5.13 5.27 3.16
CA TYR A 42 4.19 4.73 4.15
C TYR A 42 2.87 5.49 4.19
N LEU A 43 1.78 4.77 4.42
CA LEU A 43 0.46 5.37 4.64
C LEU A 43 0.49 6.28 5.88
N SER A 44 -0.19 7.42 5.80
CA SER A 44 -0.52 8.22 7.00
C SER A 44 -1.48 7.47 7.92
N ALA A 45 -1.57 7.87 9.19
CA ALA A 45 -2.48 7.24 10.15
C ALA A 45 -3.94 7.22 9.67
N ALA A 46 -4.41 8.32 9.06
CA ALA A 46 -5.77 8.40 8.52
C ALA A 46 -5.99 7.42 7.35
N GLN A 47 -5.02 7.33 6.42
CA GLN A 47 -5.07 6.39 5.30
C GLN A 47 -4.98 4.94 5.79
N GLN A 48 -4.14 4.65 6.78
CA GLN A 48 -4.04 3.34 7.40
C GLN A 48 -5.37 2.93 8.03
N GLN A 49 -6.07 3.82 8.73
CA GLN A 49 -7.41 3.56 9.26
C GLN A 49 -8.42 3.25 8.14
N ALA A 50 -8.38 4.01 7.04
CA ALA A 50 -9.26 3.80 5.89
C ALA A 50 -9.03 2.43 5.23
N VAL A 51 -7.76 2.06 5.04
CA VAL A 51 -7.39 0.73 4.49
C VAL A 51 -7.82 -0.39 5.44
N VAL A 52 -7.66 -0.22 6.76
CA VAL A 52 -8.13 -1.20 7.76
C VAL A 52 -9.65 -1.36 7.69
N ALA A 53 -10.40 -0.27 7.60
CA ALA A 53 -11.85 -0.31 7.46
C ALA A 53 -12.28 -0.98 6.15
N TRP A 54 -11.58 -0.70 5.05
CA TRP A 54 -11.80 -1.36 3.76
C TRP A 54 -11.52 -2.86 3.84
N LEU A 55 -10.43 -3.27 4.49
CA LEU A 55 -10.11 -4.68 4.70
C LEU A 55 -11.18 -5.41 5.53
N GLN A 56 -11.82 -4.74 6.48
CA GLN A 56 -12.90 -5.33 7.28
C GLN A 56 -14.21 -5.54 6.52
N SER A 57 -14.38 -4.92 5.35
CA SER A 57 -15.60 -5.06 4.53
C SER A 57 -15.81 -6.48 3.97
N LYS A 58 -14.73 -7.27 3.87
CA LYS A 58 -14.75 -8.61 3.29
C LYS A 58 -13.97 -9.58 4.19
N PRO A 59 -14.47 -10.80 4.40
CA PRO A 59 -13.87 -11.75 5.36
C PRO A 59 -12.53 -12.35 4.90
N ALA A 60 -12.18 -12.25 3.61
CA ALA A 60 -10.94 -12.80 3.06
C ALA A 60 -10.45 -11.97 1.88
N TRP A 61 -9.14 -11.74 1.84
CA TRP A 61 -8.47 -10.96 0.80
C TRP A 61 -7.25 -11.70 0.27
N ARG A 62 -6.91 -11.44 -0.99
CA ARG A 62 -5.60 -11.79 -1.55
C ARG A 62 -4.64 -10.63 -1.34
N LEU A 63 -3.37 -10.95 -1.10
CA LEU A 63 -2.31 -9.96 -0.96
C LEU A 63 -2.21 -9.04 -2.19
N SER A 64 -2.40 -9.59 -3.39
CA SER A 64 -2.40 -8.83 -4.65
C SER A 64 -3.50 -7.78 -4.71
N GLU A 65 -4.68 -8.05 -4.14
CA GLU A 65 -5.79 -7.07 -4.10
C GLU A 65 -5.41 -5.87 -3.21
N LEU A 66 -4.74 -6.12 -2.08
CA LEU A 66 -4.24 -5.07 -1.21
C LEU A 66 -3.13 -4.25 -1.88
N GLN A 67 -2.21 -4.90 -2.60
CA GLN A 67 -1.13 -4.22 -3.32
C GLN A 67 -1.67 -3.24 -4.38
N VAL A 68 -2.57 -3.71 -5.23
CA VAL A 68 -3.20 -2.88 -6.27
C VAL A 68 -3.96 -1.71 -5.64
N HIS A 69 -4.73 -1.96 -4.58
CA HIS A 69 -5.46 -0.89 -3.90
C HIS A 69 -4.54 0.19 -3.32
N LEU A 70 -3.40 -0.20 -2.72
CA LEU A 70 -2.43 0.75 -2.17
C LEU A 70 -1.72 1.56 -3.25
N GLU A 71 -1.39 0.92 -4.37
CA GLU A 71 -0.76 1.58 -5.50
C GLU A 71 -1.72 2.56 -6.20
N GLU A 72 -2.95 2.14 -6.48
CA GLU A 72 -3.93 2.97 -7.22
C GLU A 72 -4.49 4.13 -6.39
N GLN A 73 -4.75 3.93 -5.10
CA GLN A 73 -5.45 4.93 -4.27
C GLN A 73 -4.51 5.84 -3.49
N TYR A 74 -3.29 5.37 -3.20
CA TYR A 74 -2.36 6.08 -2.33
C TYR A 74 -0.95 6.21 -2.92
N GLU A 75 -0.68 5.65 -4.11
CA GLU A 75 0.65 5.59 -4.74
C GLU A 75 1.73 5.00 -3.80
N VAL A 76 1.32 4.10 -2.90
CA VAL A 76 2.21 3.47 -1.91
C VAL A 76 2.57 2.05 -2.37
N VAL A 77 3.87 1.80 -2.54
CA VAL A 77 4.42 0.45 -2.78
C VAL A 77 5.44 0.12 -1.71
N TYR A 78 5.11 -0.85 -0.84
CA TYR A 78 6.07 -1.29 0.17
C TYR A 78 7.13 -2.20 -0.43
N ARG A 79 8.38 -1.98 -0.02
CA ARG A 79 9.50 -2.86 -0.38
C ARG A 79 9.36 -4.26 0.24
N SER A 80 8.76 -4.35 1.44
CA SER A 80 8.62 -5.60 2.18
C SER A 80 7.20 -6.11 2.17
N LEU A 81 7.02 -7.41 1.94
CA LEU A 81 5.74 -8.10 2.09
C LEU A 81 5.21 -8.02 3.53
N GLN A 82 6.10 -7.91 4.52
CA GLN A 82 5.73 -7.82 5.93
C GLN A 82 4.86 -6.60 6.22
N SER A 83 5.17 -5.45 5.60
CA SER A 83 4.38 -4.22 5.75
C SER A 83 2.91 -4.40 5.33
N TYR A 84 2.65 -5.26 4.35
CA TYR A 84 1.28 -5.61 3.97
C TYR A 84 0.61 -6.55 4.97
N TYR A 85 1.36 -7.51 5.53
CA TYR A 85 0.83 -8.40 6.57
C TYR A 85 0.49 -7.67 7.87
N ASP A 86 1.21 -6.61 8.19
CA ASP A 86 0.92 -5.77 9.36
C ASP A 86 -0.45 -5.07 9.20
N LEU A 87 -0.83 -4.67 7.97
CA LEU A 87 -2.17 -4.14 7.68
C LEU A 87 -3.26 -5.20 7.86
N PHE A 88 -3.03 -6.43 7.42
CA PHE A 88 -3.97 -7.54 7.66
C PHE A 88 -4.12 -7.86 9.15
N ALA A 89 -3.02 -7.83 9.91
CA ALA A 89 -3.02 -8.03 11.34
C ALA A 89 -3.82 -6.92 12.06
N ALA A 90 -3.62 -5.66 11.67
CA ALA A 90 -4.38 -4.52 12.19
C ALA A 90 -5.88 -4.63 11.90
N ALA A 91 -6.25 -5.13 10.71
CA ALA A 91 -7.64 -5.36 10.34
C ALA A 91 -8.27 -6.61 10.96
N LYS A 92 -7.48 -7.46 11.63
CA LYS A 92 -7.88 -8.80 12.11
C LYS A 92 -8.44 -9.71 11.01
N VAL A 93 -7.97 -9.53 9.78
CA VAL A 93 -8.42 -10.33 8.63
C VAL A 93 -7.42 -11.44 8.34
N SER A 94 -7.91 -12.66 8.16
CA SER A 94 -7.09 -13.77 7.70
C SER A 94 -6.77 -13.59 6.21
N TRP A 95 -5.48 -13.45 5.89
CA TRP A 95 -4.98 -13.51 4.52
C TRP A 95 -4.90 -14.95 3.97
N LYS A 96 -4.92 -15.96 4.86
CA LYS A 96 -4.94 -17.37 4.46
C LYS A 96 -6.33 -17.76 3.98
N LYS A 97 -6.40 -18.42 2.82
CA LYS A 97 -7.61 -19.05 2.30
C LYS A 97 -8.11 -20.05 3.33
N THR A 98 -9.15 -19.69 4.07
CA THR A 98 -9.80 -20.65 4.97
C THR A 98 -10.54 -21.67 4.11
N GLN A 99 -10.14 -22.94 4.23
CA GLN A 99 -10.91 -24.04 3.64
C GLN A 99 -11.96 -24.41 4.68
N LYS A 100 -13.24 -24.22 4.34
CA LYS A 100 -14.37 -24.50 5.25
C LYS A 100 -14.43 -25.97 5.70
N ARG A 101 -13.76 -26.87 4.97
CA ARG A 101 -13.67 -28.29 5.25
C ARG A 101 -12.22 -28.74 5.03
N ASN A 102 -11.64 -29.44 6.00
CA ASN A 102 -10.31 -30.03 5.81
C ASN A 102 -10.47 -31.25 4.88
N PRO A 103 -9.82 -31.32 3.70
CA PRO A 103 -9.94 -32.47 2.82
C PRO A 103 -9.38 -33.77 3.43
N LYS A 104 -8.57 -33.64 4.48
CA LYS A 104 -8.03 -34.73 5.31
C LYS A 104 -8.71 -34.81 6.68
N GLU A 105 -9.95 -34.33 6.79
CA GLU A 105 -10.73 -34.39 8.02
C GLU A 105 -11.09 -35.85 8.29
N ASP A 106 -10.28 -36.49 9.13
CA ASP A 106 -10.61 -37.78 9.72
C ASP A 106 -11.47 -37.51 10.96
N SER A 107 -12.77 -37.79 10.85
CA SER A 107 -13.76 -37.55 11.90
C SER A 107 -13.41 -38.27 13.21
N ALA A 108 -12.72 -39.41 13.15
CA ALA A 108 -12.33 -40.18 14.35
C ALA A 108 -11.18 -39.50 15.14
N LEU A 109 -10.31 -38.72 14.48
CA LEU A 109 -9.25 -37.96 15.13
C LEU A 109 -9.76 -36.66 15.77
N VAL A 110 -10.79 -36.03 15.18
CA VAL A 110 -11.40 -34.80 15.70
C VAL A 110 -12.20 -35.10 16.98
N GLU A 111 -12.90 -36.23 17.03
CA GLU A 111 -13.68 -36.65 18.20
C GLU A 111 -12.78 -37.00 19.40
N LYS A 112 -11.67 -37.72 19.16
CA LYS A 112 -10.67 -38.03 20.21
C LYS A 112 -10.02 -36.79 20.83
N LYS A 113 -9.87 -35.72 20.05
CA LYS A 113 -9.32 -34.44 20.53
C LYS A 113 -10.31 -33.67 21.40
N THR A 114 -11.61 -33.84 21.17
CA THR A 114 -12.67 -33.08 21.86
C THR A 114 -13.15 -33.81 23.12
N GLY A 115 -13.00 -35.14 23.19
CA GLY A 115 -13.51 -35.97 24.28
C GLY A 115 -12.69 -36.06 25.57
N ASN A 116 -11.65 -35.24 25.81
CA ASN A 116 -10.81 -35.40 27.01
C ASN A 116 -10.31 -34.08 27.64
N HIS A 117 -11.16 -33.05 27.70
CA HIS A 117 -10.82 -31.78 28.36
C HIS A 117 -11.83 -31.32 29.43
N ASP A 118 -12.64 -32.24 30.00
CA ASP A 118 -13.71 -31.90 30.96
C ASP A 118 -13.75 -32.76 32.25
N LEU A 119 -12.67 -33.46 32.63
CA LEU A 119 -12.63 -34.26 33.87
C LEU A 119 -11.50 -33.89 34.85
N ALA A 120 -11.00 -32.66 34.82
CA ALA A 120 -10.03 -32.17 35.82
C ALA A 120 -10.52 -30.89 36.52
N ARG A 121 -11.64 -30.98 37.22
CA ARG A 121 -12.02 -30.08 38.32
C ARG A 121 -12.81 -30.89 39.36
N VAL A 122 -12.10 -31.43 40.34
CA VAL A 122 -12.61 -31.77 41.68
C VAL A 122 -11.79 -30.98 42.67
#